data_AF-A0A192A128-F1
#
_entry.id   AF-A0A192A128-F1
#
_cell.length_a   1.000
_cell.length_b   1.000
_cell.length_c   1.000
_cell.angle_alpha   90.00
_cell.angle_beta   90.00
_cell.angle_gamma   90.00
#
_symmetry.space_group_name_H-M   'P 1'
#
loop_
_entity.id
_entity.type
_entity.pdbx_description
1 polymer ?
#
loop_
_entity_poly.entity_id
_entity_poly.type
_entity_poly.pdbx_seq_one_letter_code
_entity_poly.pdbx_strand_id
1 'polypeptide(L)'
;MRLDLKNNKWKITIALIVVVGTVLLGLGFRIHIGYFSEDRIAALRAEALLVKRFNSKQFDLIYADAAQAMRDAVSRRQMVEAMTATMDAFGTIVEDTEGAVTCFPDQVRMVRWLKSSSGAELTQMSMWYTPGGDAKLLMMQISPGREAVDPAIVEQHRCSSR
;
A
#
# COMPACT_ATOMS: atom_id res chain seq x y z
N MET A 1 9.60 36.98 -56.88
CA MET A 1 10.00 36.22 -55.67
C MET A 1 8.74 35.81 -54.91
N ARG A 2 8.06 34.73 -55.35
CA ARG A 2 6.90 34.18 -54.63
C ARG A 2 7.45 33.29 -53.52
N LEU A 3 7.44 33.80 -52.30
CA LEU A 3 7.80 33.02 -51.12
C LEU A 3 6.83 31.85 -51.00
N ASP A 4 7.42 30.66 -50.98
CA ASP A 4 6.79 29.36 -50.89
C ASP A 4 6.12 29.18 -49.52
N LEU A 5 4.97 29.84 -49.35
CA LEU A 5 4.15 29.84 -48.13
C LEU A 5 3.59 28.45 -47.80
N LYS A 6 3.56 27.53 -48.78
CA LYS A 6 3.06 26.16 -48.61
C LYS A 6 4.05 25.32 -47.80
N ASN A 7 5.34 25.52 -48.04
CA ASN A 7 6.41 24.77 -47.38
C ASN A 7 6.58 25.16 -45.89
N ASN A 8 6.29 26.42 -45.53
CA ASN A 8 6.38 26.88 -44.14
C ASN A 8 5.22 26.41 -43.26
N LYS A 9 4.00 26.31 -43.80
CA LYS A 9 2.84 25.80 -43.04
C LYS A 9 3.03 24.33 -42.64
N TRP A 10 3.56 23.52 -43.56
CA TRP A 10 3.85 22.10 -43.30
C TRP A 10 4.89 21.90 -42.18
N LYS A 11 5.95 22.72 -42.19
CA LYS A 11 6.98 22.69 -41.13
C LYS A 11 6.42 23.07 -39.76
N ILE A 12 5.53 24.07 -39.71
CA ILE A 12 4.87 24.49 -38.46
C ILE A 12 3.94 23.39 -37.94
N THR A 13 3.17 22.72 -38.82
CA THR A 13 2.30 21.61 -38.41
C THR A 13 3.09 20.43 -37.84
N ILE A 14 4.20 20.04 -38.47
CA ILE A 14 5.07 18.98 -37.94
C ILE A 14 5.65 19.37 -36.58
N ALA A 15 6.15 20.60 -36.43
CA ALA A 15 6.69 21.07 -35.16
C ALA A 15 5.65 21.02 -34.04
N LEU A 16 4.41 21.42 -34.33
CA LEU A 16 3.30 21.35 -33.38
C LEU A 16 2.95 19.91 -32.99
N ILE A 17 2.93 18.97 -33.94
CA ILE A 17 2.69 17.55 -33.66
C ILE A 17 3.82 16.96 -32.80
N VAL A 18 5.08 17.32 -33.06
CA VAL A 18 6.23 16.86 -32.27
C VAL A 18 6.18 17.41 -30.85
N VAL A 19 5.83 18.68 -30.66
CA VAL A 19 5.68 19.30 -29.34
C VAL A 19 4.51 18.68 -28.57
N VAL A 20 3.34 18.53 -29.20
CA VAL A 20 2.18 17.88 -28.56
C VAL A 20 2.50 16.41 -28.26
N GLY A 21 3.16 15.70 -29.16
CA GLY A 21 3.60 14.32 -28.94
C GLY A 21 4.59 14.19 -27.78
N THR A 22 5.56 15.09 -27.66
CA THR A 22 6.52 15.09 -26.53
C THR A 22 5.88 15.51 -25.21
N VAL A 23 4.93 16.44 -25.22
CA VAL A 23 4.16 16.79 -24.02
C VAL A 23 3.23 15.65 -23.61
N LEU A 24 2.54 14.99 -24.54
CA LEU A 24 1.69 13.84 -24.25
C LEU A 24 2.51 12.62 -23.78
N LEU A 25 3.70 12.39 -24.33
CA LEU A 25 4.64 11.37 -23.84
C LEU A 25 5.17 11.76 -22.45
N GLY A 26 5.57 13.02 -22.24
CA GLY A 26 6.09 13.49 -20.95
C GLY A 26 5.04 13.47 -19.82
N LEU A 27 3.77 13.74 -20.14
CA LEU A 27 2.64 13.65 -19.21
C LEU A 27 2.14 12.20 -19.05
N GLY A 28 2.23 11.37 -20.09
CA GLY A 28 1.80 9.97 -20.10
C GLY A 28 2.74 8.98 -19.41
N PHE A 29 4.02 9.34 -19.21
CA PHE A 29 5.02 8.48 -18.56
C PHE A 29 5.13 8.64 -17.04
N ARG A 30 4.15 9.28 -16.38
CA ARG A 30 3.93 9.13 -14.94
C ARG A 30 2.91 8.04 -14.59
N ILE A 31 2.68 7.09 -15.48
CA ILE A 31 2.12 5.81 -15.06
C ILE A 31 3.22 5.17 -14.22
N HIS A 32 3.11 5.27 -12.89
CA HIS A 32 3.82 4.37 -11.99
C HIS A 32 3.35 2.96 -12.36
N ILE A 33 4.06 2.33 -13.29
CA ILE A 33 4.02 0.89 -13.51
C ILE A 33 4.78 0.30 -12.31
N GLY A 34 4.23 0.50 -11.11
CA GLY A 34 4.66 -0.21 -9.93
C GLY A 34 4.37 -1.67 -10.19
N TYR A 35 5.39 -2.51 -10.10
CA TYR A 35 5.20 -3.94 -10.16
C TYR A 35 4.40 -4.31 -8.90
N PHE A 36 3.09 -4.52 -9.02
CA PHE A 36 2.24 -4.93 -7.88
C PHE A 36 2.81 -6.14 -7.12
N SER A 37 3.59 -6.98 -7.80
CA SER A 37 4.35 -8.06 -7.17
C SER A 37 5.45 -7.57 -6.21
N GLU A 38 6.21 -6.53 -6.57
CA GLU A 38 7.22 -5.90 -5.71
C GLU A 38 6.58 -5.17 -4.55
N ASP A 39 5.50 -4.43 -4.80
CA ASP A 39 4.73 -3.75 -3.74
C ASP A 39 4.17 -4.75 -2.74
N ARG A 40 3.63 -5.87 -3.23
CA ARG A 40 3.18 -6.99 -2.37
C ARG A 40 4.33 -7.52 -1.53
N ILE A 41 5.50 -7.76 -2.12
CA ILE A 41 6.66 -8.28 -1.39
C ILE A 41 7.10 -7.27 -0.31
N ALA A 42 7.15 -5.98 -0.63
CA ALA A 42 7.50 -4.93 0.32
C ALA A 42 6.51 -4.89 1.49
N ALA A 43 5.21 -4.92 1.20
CA ALA A 43 4.16 -4.91 2.20
C ALA A 43 4.22 -6.17 3.09
N LEU A 44 4.47 -7.36 2.52
CA LEU A 44 4.61 -8.60 3.30
C LEU A 44 5.81 -8.55 4.25
N ARG A 45 6.94 -7.97 3.82
CA ARG A 45 8.10 -7.77 4.70
C ARG A 45 7.80 -6.78 5.83
N ALA A 46 7.10 -5.69 5.52
CA ALA A 46 6.71 -4.69 6.51
C ALA A 46 5.71 -5.26 7.53
N GLU A 47 4.76 -6.08 7.09
CA GLU A 47 3.81 -6.81 7.93
C GLU A 47 4.54 -7.78 8.89
N ALA A 48 5.47 -8.59 8.37
CA ALA A 48 6.27 -9.48 9.22
C ALA A 48 7.09 -8.71 10.28
N LEU A 49 7.63 -7.54 9.92
CA LEU A 49 8.34 -6.67 10.86
C LEU A 49 7.40 -6.05 11.90
N LEU A 50 6.18 -5.67 11.48
CA LEU A 50 5.15 -5.15 12.39
C LEU A 50 4.79 -6.20 13.44
N VAL A 51 4.50 -7.44 13.04
CA VAL A 51 4.19 -8.55 13.96
C VAL A 51 5.34 -8.81 14.93
N LYS A 52 6.58 -8.84 14.43
CA LYS A 52 7.78 -9.01 15.28
C LYS A 52 7.90 -7.90 16.33
N ARG A 53 7.69 -6.65 15.93
CA ARG A 53 7.74 -5.49 16.82
C ARG A 53 6.59 -5.47 17.81
N PHE A 54 5.39 -5.84 17.37
CA PHE A 54 4.21 -5.95 18.23
C PHE A 54 4.49 -6.93 19.36
N ASN A 55 4.94 -8.16 19.02
CA ASN A 55 5.31 -9.18 20.00
C ASN A 55 6.45 -8.77 20.93
N SER A 56 7.35 -7.91 20.46
CA SER A 56 8.47 -7.37 21.26
C SER A 56 8.10 -6.08 22.02
N LYS A 57 6.83 -5.66 22.01
CA LYS A 57 6.32 -4.42 22.62
C LYS A 57 7.02 -3.15 22.12
N GLN A 58 7.58 -3.18 20.91
CA GLN A 58 8.26 -2.05 20.26
C GLN A 58 7.24 -1.13 19.54
N PHE A 59 6.16 -0.78 20.22
CA PHE A 59 5.03 -0.03 19.65
C PHE A 59 5.44 1.34 19.11
N ASP A 60 6.36 2.01 19.79
CA ASP A 60 6.88 3.30 19.36
C ASP A 60 7.60 3.24 18.02
N LEU A 61 8.28 2.12 17.71
CA LEU A 61 8.94 1.91 16.43
C LEU A 61 7.93 1.63 15.31
N ILE A 62 6.80 0.98 15.63
CA ILE A 62 5.70 0.80 14.68
C ILE A 62 5.12 2.16 14.29
N TYR A 63 4.88 3.05 15.27
CA TYR A 63 4.41 4.41 14.99
C TYR A 63 5.45 5.22 14.20
N ALA A 64 6.73 5.16 14.59
CA ALA A 64 7.79 5.91 13.93
C ALA A 64 7.93 5.55 12.44
N ASP A 65 7.75 4.27 12.09
CA ASP A 65 7.87 3.75 10.73
C ASP A 65 6.56 3.79 9.92
N ALA A 66 5.45 4.24 10.53
CA ALA A 66 4.19 4.44 9.82
C ALA A 66 4.29 5.58 8.78
N ALA A 67 3.38 5.58 7.81
CA ALA A 67 3.29 6.64 6.82
C ALA A 67 2.99 8.00 7.47
N GLN A 68 3.47 9.09 6.89
CA GLN A 68 3.22 10.44 7.42
C GLN A 68 1.72 10.71 7.60
N ALA A 69 0.90 10.36 6.60
CA ALA A 69 -0.55 10.53 6.65
C ALA A 69 -1.20 9.82 7.86
N MET A 70 -0.67 8.67 8.26
CA MET A 70 -1.12 7.96 9.45
C MET A 70 -0.75 8.72 10.72
N ARG A 71 0.51 9.19 10.82
CA ARG A 71 1.00 9.95 11.98
C ARG A 71 0.32 11.31 12.16
N ASP A 72 -0.13 11.91 11.05
CA ASP A 72 -0.91 13.15 11.06
C ASP A 72 -2.35 12.91 11.54
N ALA A 73 -2.93 11.75 11.24
CA ALA A 73 -4.30 11.39 11.59
C ALA A 73 -4.45 10.84 13.01
N VAL A 74 -3.46 10.08 13.50
CA VAL A 74 -3.50 9.42 14.81
C VAL A 74 -2.27 9.82 15.61
N SER A 75 -2.48 10.29 16.84
CA SER A 75 -1.35 10.63 17.70
C SER A 75 -0.56 9.38 18.12
N ARG A 76 0.75 9.55 18.35
CA ARG A 76 1.62 8.50 18.91
C ARG A 76 1.00 7.82 20.12
N ARG A 77 0.48 8.62 21.05
CA ARG A 77 -0.12 8.14 22.30
C ARG A 77 -1.32 7.22 22.02
N GLN A 78 -2.27 7.65 21.18
CA GLN A 78 -3.44 6.84 20.85
C GLN A 78 -3.06 5.51 20.19
N MET A 79 -2.09 5.53 19.26
CA MET A 79 -1.67 4.29 18.59
C MET A 79 -0.99 3.32 19.57
N VAL A 80 -0.10 3.83 20.43
CA VAL A 80 0.62 3.02 21.43
C VAL A 80 -0.36 2.48 22.48
N GLU A 81 -1.31 3.29 22.96
CA GLU A 81 -2.36 2.85 23.88
C GLU A 81 -3.23 1.76 23.24
N ALA A 82 -3.63 1.90 21.98
CA ALA A 82 -4.41 0.89 21.27
C ALA A 82 -3.65 -0.44 21.10
N MET A 83 -2.37 -0.39 20.73
CA MET A 83 -1.55 -1.60 20.62
C MET A 83 -1.30 -2.26 21.97
N THR A 84 -1.10 -1.45 23.02
CA THR A 84 -0.95 -1.94 24.40
C THR A 84 -2.22 -2.63 24.87
N ALA A 85 -3.39 -2.00 24.68
CA ALA A 85 -4.68 -2.61 25.01
C ALA A 85 -4.92 -3.92 24.24
N THR A 86 -4.53 -3.97 22.97
CA THR A 86 -4.61 -5.20 22.16
C THR A 86 -3.72 -6.31 22.73
N MET A 87 -2.47 -5.98 23.07
CA MET A 87 -1.52 -6.90 23.69
C MET A 87 -2.00 -7.39 25.06
N ASP A 88 -2.56 -6.51 25.88
CA ASP A 88 -3.06 -6.86 27.22
C ASP A 88 -4.31 -7.75 27.13
N ALA A 89 -5.18 -7.52 26.14
CA ALA A 89 -6.40 -8.29 25.93
C ALA A 89 -6.15 -9.69 25.35
N PHE A 90 -5.22 -9.83 24.38
CA PHE A 90 -5.08 -11.05 23.60
C PHE A 90 -3.69 -11.72 23.72
N GLY A 91 -2.69 -10.97 24.18
CA GLY A 91 -1.29 -11.41 24.22
C GLY A 91 -0.57 -11.28 22.89
N THR A 92 0.51 -12.03 22.72
CA THR A 92 1.35 -12.01 21.51
C THR A 92 0.68 -12.77 20.37
N ILE A 93 1.00 -12.42 19.12
CA ILE A 93 0.60 -13.16 17.93
C ILE A 93 1.49 -14.41 17.80
N VAL A 94 0.89 -15.60 17.77
CA VAL A 94 1.60 -16.89 17.66
C VAL A 94 1.45 -17.56 16.29
N GLU A 95 0.36 -17.27 15.58
CA GLU A 95 0.14 -17.69 14.19
C GLU A 95 -0.34 -16.49 13.37
N ASP A 96 0.15 -16.37 12.14
CA ASP A 96 -0.20 -15.30 11.20
C ASP A 96 -0.39 -15.91 9.80
N THR A 97 -1.65 -16.00 9.37
CA THR A 97 -2.06 -16.62 8.10
C THR A 97 -2.59 -15.55 7.13
N GLU A 98 -2.21 -15.65 5.87
CA GLU A 98 -2.76 -14.80 4.82
C GLU A 98 -4.25 -15.10 4.61
N GLY A 99 -5.11 -14.10 4.81
CA GLY A 99 -6.50 -14.14 4.40
C GLY A 99 -6.67 -13.62 2.98
N ALA A 100 -6.18 -12.41 2.72
CA ALA A 100 -6.13 -11.82 1.39
C ALA A 100 -5.07 -10.74 1.26
N VAL A 101 -4.61 -10.53 0.02
CA VAL A 101 -3.78 -9.40 -0.36
C VAL A 101 -4.29 -8.84 -1.68
N THR A 102 -4.61 -7.55 -1.69
CA THR A 102 -5.07 -6.83 -2.89
C THR A 102 -4.19 -5.63 -3.14
N CYS A 103 -3.96 -5.32 -4.42
CA CYS A 103 -3.09 -4.24 -4.84
C CYS A 103 -3.87 -3.15 -5.59
N PHE A 104 -3.55 -1.91 -5.27
CA PHE A 104 -4.07 -0.69 -5.85
C PHE A 104 -2.88 0.23 -6.18
N PRO A 105 -3.06 1.28 -6.99
CA PRO A 105 -2.00 2.26 -7.21
C PRO A 105 -1.42 2.77 -5.88
N ASP A 106 -0.11 2.56 -5.70
CA ASP A 106 0.69 2.88 -4.52
C ASP A 106 0.17 2.31 -3.18
N GLN A 107 -0.70 1.30 -3.21
CA GLN A 107 -1.30 0.73 -2.00
C GLN A 107 -1.42 -0.79 -2.05
N VAL A 108 -1.11 -1.44 -0.94
CA VAL A 108 -1.40 -2.85 -0.71
C VAL A 108 -2.32 -2.97 0.49
N ARG A 109 -3.45 -3.68 0.33
CA ARG A 109 -4.41 -3.96 1.41
C ARG A 109 -4.35 -5.42 1.77
N MET A 110 -4.30 -5.70 3.06
CA MET A 110 -4.15 -7.05 3.58
C MET A 110 -5.24 -7.37 4.58
N VAL A 111 -5.71 -8.61 4.51
CA VAL A 111 -6.44 -9.27 5.59
C VAL A 111 -5.56 -10.40 6.08
N ARG A 112 -5.26 -10.42 7.37
CA ARG A 112 -4.48 -11.46 8.04
C ARG A 112 -5.36 -12.12 9.11
N TRP A 113 -5.38 -13.44 9.15
CA TRP A 113 -5.98 -14.19 10.23
C TRP A 113 -4.90 -14.56 11.23
N LEU A 114 -5.03 -14.03 12.44
CA LEU A 114 -4.05 -14.16 13.49
C LEU A 114 -4.60 -15.07 14.58
N LYS A 115 -3.71 -15.81 15.23
CA LYS A 115 -3.98 -16.47 16.49
C LYS A 115 -3.10 -15.87 17.56
N SER A 116 -3.70 -15.51 18.68
CA SER A 116 -2.98 -14.93 19.82
C SER A 116 -2.57 -16.00 20.83
N SER A 117 -1.65 -15.66 21.73
CA SER A 117 -1.17 -16.55 22.79
C SER A 117 -2.25 -16.87 23.83
N SER A 118 -3.30 -16.06 23.93
CA SER A 118 -4.50 -16.38 24.73
C SER A 118 -5.40 -17.43 24.08
N GLY A 119 -5.12 -17.83 22.84
CA GLY A 119 -5.96 -18.73 22.05
C GLY A 119 -7.06 -18.02 21.25
N ALA A 120 -7.20 -16.69 21.36
CA ALA A 120 -8.17 -15.95 20.57
C ALA A 120 -7.78 -15.89 19.10
N GLU A 121 -8.76 -16.13 18.22
CA GLU A 121 -8.66 -15.81 16.79
C GLU A 121 -8.94 -14.33 16.58
N LEU A 122 -8.15 -13.69 15.72
CA LEU A 122 -8.25 -12.28 15.40
C LEU A 122 -8.15 -12.09 13.88
N THR A 123 -8.76 -11.03 13.38
CA THR A 123 -8.58 -10.55 12.02
C THR A 123 -7.87 -9.21 12.07
N GLN A 124 -6.75 -9.11 11.36
CA GLN A 124 -6.11 -7.83 11.10
C GLN A 124 -6.41 -7.38 9.67
N MET A 125 -6.90 -6.16 9.55
CA MET A 125 -7.01 -5.44 8.29
C MET A 125 -5.97 -4.33 8.27
N SER A 126 -5.07 -4.36 7.30
CA SER A 126 -4.01 -3.36 7.16
C SER A 126 -3.96 -2.77 5.75
N MET A 127 -3.58 -1.50 5.67
CA MET A 127 -3.31 -0.80 4.42
C MET A 127 -1.88 -0.24 4.46
N TRP A 128 -1.14 -0.50 3.40
CA TRP A 128 0.26 -0.12 3.24
C TRP A 128 0.39 0.83 2.05
N TYR A 129 1.11 1.93 2.23
CA TYR A 129 1.56 2.82 1.16
C TYR A 129 2.88 2.30 0.60
N THR A 130 2.98 2.09 -0.70
CA THR A 130 4.14 1.43 -1.35
C THR A 130 4.71 2.19 -2.55
N PRO A 131 5.04 3.49 -2.47
CA PRO A 131 5.70 4.16 -3.58
C PRO A 131 7.17 3.70 -3.66
N GLY A 132 7.54 2.96 -4.71
CA GLY A 132 8.94 2.69 -5.01
C GLY A 132 9.63 1.67 -4.09
N GLY A 133 8.92 0.63 -3.66
CA GLY A 133 9.53 -0.58 -3.08
C GLY A 133 9.67 -0.64 -1.56
N ASP A 134 9.37 0.45 -0.85
CA ASP A 134 9.24 0.46 0.61
C ASP A 134 7.76 0.55 1.01
N ALA A 135 7.34 -0.24 2.00
CA ALA A 135 5.97 -0.23 2.52
C ALA A 135 5.87 0.51 3.85
N LYS A 136 4.91 1.43 3.96
CA LYS A 136 4.64 2.23 5.15
C LYS A 136 3.19 2.08 5.58
N LEU A 137 2.94 1.83 6.86
CA LEU A 137 1.58 1.58 7.36
C LEU A 137 0.71 2.84 7.25
N LEU A 138 -0.41 2.77 6.54
CA LEU A 138 -1.41 3.83 6.46
C LEU A 138 -2.54 3.64 7.47
N MET A 139 -2.99 2.40 7.63
CA MET A 139 -4.12 2.05 8.48
C MET A 139 -3.96 0.62 8.98
N MET A 140 -4.39 0.37 10.22
CA MET A 140 -4.48 -0.96 10.79
C MET A 140 -5.67 -1.03 11.74
N GLN A 141 -6.40 -2.14 11.68
CA GLN A 141 -7.43 -2.51 12.63
C GLN A 141 -7.28 -3.99 12.95
N ILE A 142 -7.46 -4.34 14.22
CA ILE A 142 -7.54 -5.72 14.68
C ILE A 142 -8.91 -5.92 15.32
N SER A 143 -9.67 -6.91 14.86
CA SER A 143 -10.96 -7.31 15.42
C SER A 143 -10.91 -8.76 15.90
N PRO A 144 -11.68 -9.13 16.94
CA PRO A 144 -11.85 -10.52 17.34
C PRO A 144 -12.55 -11.35 16.27
N GLY A 145 -12.19 -12.63 16.18
CA GLY A 145 -12.77 -13.59 15.26
C GLY A 145 -12.13 -13.57 13.88
N ARG A 146 -12.65 -14.45 13.02
CA ARG A 146 -12.19 -14.63 11.65
C ARG A 146 -13.20 -14.03 10.68
N GLU A 147 -12.85 -12.90 10.08
CA GLU A 147 -13.70 -12.27 9.06
C GLU A 147 -13.57 -13.02 7.74
N ALA A 148 -14.70 -13.17 7.06
CA ALA A 148 -14.75 -13.73 5.71
C ALA A 148 -14.19 -12.73 4.69
N VAL A 149 -13.55 -13.25 3.65
CA VAL A 149 -13.07 -12.46 2.53
C VAL A 149 -13.85 -12.86 1.29
N ASP A 150 -14.33 -11.86 0.53
CA ASP A 150 -15.01 -12.09 -0.74
C ASP A 150 -13.98 -12.49 -1.83
N PRO A 151 -14.04 -13.73 -2.34
CA PRO A 151 -13.09 -14.20 -3.35
C PRO A 151 -13.18 -13.44 -4.67
N ALA A 152 -14.34 -12.87 -5.02
CA ALA A 152 -14.49 -12.10 -6.26
C ALA A 152 -13.73 -10.78 -6.19
N ILE A 153 -13.76 -10.10 -5.03
CA ILE A 153 -13.00 -8.87 -4.78
C ILE A 153 -11.49 -9.16 -4.80
N VAL A 154 -11.07 -10.27 -4.18
CA VAL A 154 -9.67 -10.68 -4.15
C VAL A 154 -9.16 -10.97 -5.55
N GLU A 155 -9.92 -11.71 -6.37
CA GLU A 155 -9.51 -12.03 -7.74
C GLU A 155 -9.45 -10.76 -8.61
N GLN A 156 -10.41 -9.86 -8.49
CA GLN A 156 -10.43 -8.60 -9.24
C GLN A 156 -9.21 -7.72 -8.93
N HIS A 157 -8.76 -7.71 -7.68
CA HIS A 157 -7.68 -6.84 -7.20
C HIS A 157 -6.40 -7.60 -6.82
N ARG A 158 -6.21 -8.82 -7.35
CA ARG A 158 -5.02 -9.62 -7.06
C ARG A 158 -3.76 -8.87 -7.50
N CYS A 159 -2.67 -9.04 -6.75
CA CYS A 159 -1.38 -8.37 -7.05
C CYS A 159 -0.64 -8.90 -8.29
N SER A 160 -1.35 -9.62 -9.17
CA SER A 160 -0.89 -10.17 -10.44
C SER A 160 -1.80 -9.83 -11.62
N SER A 161 -2.97 -9.20 -11.40
CA SER A 161 -3.87 -8.78 -12.47
C SER A 161 -3.59 -7.33 -12.89
N ARG A 162 -3.58 -7.12 -14.20
CA ARG A 162 -4.16 -5.93 -14.82
C ARG A 162 -5.37 -6.40 -15.62
#